data_AF-A0A948WRZ8-F1
#
_entry.id   AF-A0A948WRZ8-F1
#
_cell.length_a   1.000
_cell.length_b   1.000
_cell.length_c   1.000
_cell.angle_alpha   90.00
_cell.angle_beta   90.00
_cell.angle_gamma   90.00
#
_symmetry.space_group_name_H-M   'P 1'
#
loop_
_entity.id
_entity.type
_entity.pdbx_description
1 polymer ?
#
loop_
_entity_poly.entity_id
_entity_poly.type
_entity_poly.pdbx_seq_one_letter_code
_entity_poly.pdbx_strand_id
1 'polypeptide(L)'
;MPTPTAPALAVLAWRAAIVLALAAYAAAATVVCRGLVGGFGGAPVPWAVVAAAAAVAMLAVLPMGAAIDVPEAMFEHWLPERRFRAGRCPCCGYDAARARCPECGAPFEPPAAYASDWRTLRRTAWAAVPAWVVGFAAGVALVTLDERRFERELAAMRSLSPELREHSRPRAAPAGFARFAWDVGRGFSGPPPFDSPKSPVQPPVQPPDFGPGGAKRSTNSGLSTK
;
A
#
# COMPACT_ATOMS: atom_id res chain seq x y z
N MET A 1 -13.92 -38.34 -8.90
CA MET A 1 -15.19 -37.61 -8.73
C MET A 1 -14.90 -36.14 -8.91
N PRO A 2 -15.73 -35.36 -9.62
CA PRO A 2 -15.48 -33.93 -9.85
C PRO A 2 -15.67 -33.16 -8.54
N THR A 3 -14.58 -32.62 -7.99
CA THR A 3 -14.63 -31.68 -6.87
C THR A 3 -15.04 -30.30 -7.39
N PRO A 4 -15.88 -29.54 -6.67
CA PRO A 4 -16.14 -28.16 -7.04
C PRO A 4 -14.84 -27.36 -6.97
N THR A 5 -14.27 -27.00 -8.12
CA THR A 5 -13.03 -26.23 -8.21
C THR A 5 -13.34 -24.75 -8.37
N ALA A 6 -12.57 -23.89 -7.71
CA ALA A 6 -12.64 -22.46 -7.96
C ALA A 6 -12.37 -22.16 -9.45
N PRO A 7 -13.08 -21.19 -10.07
CA PRO A 7 -12.81 -20.80 -11.45
C PRO A 7 -11.38 -20.24 -11.56
N ALA A 8 -10.56 -20.85 -12.42
CA ALA A 8 -9.12 -20.59 -12.50
C ALA A 8 -8.78 -19.10 -12.70
N LEU A 9 -9.55 -18.40 -13.54
CA LEU A 9 -9.38 -16.96 -13.77
C LEU A 9 -9.58 -16.13 -12.49
N ALA A 10 -10.57 -16.48 -11.66
CA ALA A 10 -10.83 -15.76 -10.42
C ALA A 10 -9.69 -15.97 -9.41
N VAL A 11 -9.16 -17.20 -9.31
CA VAL A 11 -8.01 -17.51 -8.46
C VAL A 11 -6.77 -16.73 -8.92
N LEU A 12 -6.49 -16.72 -10.22
CA LEU A 12 -5.35 -16.00 -10.79
C LEU A 12 -5.48 -14.49 -10.59
N ALA A 13 -6.64 -13.91 -10.90
CA ALA A 13 -6.89 -12.48 -10.73
C ALA A 13 -6.77 -12.05 -9.25
N TRP A 14 -7.30 -12.86 -8.33
CA TRP A 14 -7.18 -12.61 -6.90
C TRP A 14 -5.73 -12.65 -6.41
N ARG A 15 -4.99 -13.69 -6.80
CA ARG A 15 -3.56 -13.82 -6.44
C ARG A 15 -2.73 -12.67 -7.00
N ALA A 16 -2.98 -12.27 -8.25
CA ALA A 16 -2.32 -11.12 -8.86
C ALA A 16 -2.64 -9.82 -8.10
N ALA A 17 -3.90 -9.61 -7.70
CA ALA A 17 -4.29 -8.44 -6.91
C ALA A 17 -3.59 -8.41 -5.54
N ILE A 18 -3.51 -9.54 -4.84
CA ILE A 18 -2.79 -9.65 -3.56
C ILE A 18 -1.29 -9.37 -3.75
N VAL A 19 -0.65 -9.97 -4.76
CA VAL A 19 0.78 -9.73 -5.05
C VAL A 19 1.03 -8.25 -5.37
N LEU A 20 0.16 -7.62 -6.17
CA LEU A 20 0.26 -6.20 -6.48
C LEU A 20 0.10 -5.33 -5.22
N ALA A 21 -0.87 -5.66 -4.36
CA ALA A 21 -1.08 -4.95 -3.10
C ALA A 21 0.13 -5.08 -2.15
N LEU A 22 0.72 -6.28 -2.04
CA LEU A 22 1.93 -6.52 -1.26
C LEU A 22 3.14 -5.76 -1.81
N ALA A 23 3.30 -5.71 -3.13
CA ALA A 23 4.37 -4.94 -3.77
C ALA A 23 4.18 -3.43 -3.54
N ALA A 24 2.96 -2.92 -3.66
CA ALA A 24 2.65 -1.51 -3.37
C ALA A 24 2.91 -1.17 -1.90
N TYR A 25 2.54 -2.05 -0.97
CA TYR A 25 2.84 -1.91 0.46
C TYR A 25 4.35 -1.90 0.71
N ALA A 26 5.11 -2.84 0.14
CA ALA A 26 6.57 -2.89 0.27
C ALA A 26 7.25 -1.64 -0.30
N ALA A 27 6.75 -1.10 -1.42
CA ALA A 27 7.23 0.17 -1.98
C ALA A 27 6.99 1.34 -1.02
N ALA A 28 5.77 1.47 -0.48
CA ALA A 28 5.44 2.49 0.50
C ALA A 28 6.29 2.36 1.77
N ALA A 29 6.44 1.14 2.31
CA ALA A 29 7.27 0.85 3.47
C ALA A 29 8.74 1.24 3.20
N THR A 30 9.27 0.93 2.02
CA THR A 30 10.63 1.31 1.62
C THR A 30 10.82 2.84 1.66
N VAL A 31 9.86 3.60 1.11
CA VAL A 31 9.90 5.07 1.11
C VAL A 31 9.82 5.63 2.54
N VAL A 32 8.93 5.08 3.39
CA VAL A 32 8.80 5.48 4.81
C VAL A 32 10.07 5.15 5.59
N CYS A 33 10.59 3.93 5.49
CA CYS A 33 11.82 3.50 6.15
C CYS A 33 13.00 4.36 5.72
N ARG A 34 13.10 4.72 4.44
CA ARG A 34 14.13 5.65 3.95
C ARG A 34 14.03 7.03 4.61
N GLY A 35 12.81 7.54 4.82
CA GLY A 35 12.57 8.78 5.55
C GLY A 35 12.97 8.70 7.04
N LEU A 36 12.73 7.55 7.69
CA LEU A 36 13.06 7.31 9.09
C LEU A 36 14.57 7.13 9.33
N VAL A 37 15.23 6.33 8.49
CA VAL A 37 16.68 6.09 8.55
C VAL A 37 17.45 7.37 8.21
N GLY A 38 16.87 8.23 7.36
CA GLY A 38 17.53 9.41 6.86
C GLY A 38 18.67 9.09 5.90
N GLY A 39 19.39 10.13 5.47
CA GLY A 39 20.45 10.10 4.45
C GLY A 39 19.99 10.67 3.10
N PHE A 40 20.95 10.88 2.20
CA PHE A 40 20.75 11.31 0.82
C PHE A 40 21.70 10.53 -0.10
N GLY A 41 21.24 10.05 -1.25
CA GLY A 41 22.07 9.34 -2.23
C GLY A 41 22.18 7.82 -2.02
N GLY A 42 23.21 7.21 -2.64
CA GLY A 42 23.31 5.76 -2.89
C GLY A 42 24.20 4.96 -1.93
N ALA A 43 24.46 5.45 -0.71
CA ALA A 43 25.34 4.72 0.23
C ALA A 43 24.76 3.34 0.60
N PRO A 44 25.55 2.24 0.54
CA PRO A 44 25.01 0.88 0.64
C PRO A 44 24.50 0.52 2.03
N VAL A 45 25.11 1.07 3.10
CA VAL A 45 24.77 0.74 4.48
C VAL A 45 23.34 1.18 4.84
N PRO A 46 22.92 2.45 4.61
CA PRO A 46 21.52 2.85 4.80
C PRO A 46 20.53 1.99 4.01
N TRP A 47 20.87 1.61 2.77
CA TRP A 47 19.99 0.78 1.95
C TRP A 47 19.81 -0.63 2.51
N ALA A 48 20.85 -1.23 3.10
CA ALA A 48 20.72 -2.51 3.80
C ALA A 48 19.76 -2.42 5.00
N VAL A 49 19.84 -1.33 5.78
CA VAL A 49 18.93 -1.09 6.91
C VAL A 49 17.49 -0.88 6.42
N VAL A 50 17.29 -0.11 5.35
CA VAL A 50 15.97 0.11 4.74
C VAL A 50 15.40 -1.21 4.20
N ALA A 51 16.20 -2.05 3.55
CA ALA A 51 15.77 -3.35 3.06
C ALA A 51 15.32 -4.27 4.20
N ALA A 52 16.11 -4.38 5.26
CA ALA A 52 15.76 -5.17 6.44
C ALA A 52 14.49 -4.64 7.13
N ALA A 53 14.38 -3.33 7.32
CA ALA A 53 13.20 -2.71 7.92
C ALA A 53 11.93 -2.91 7.07
N ALA A 54 12.04 -2.78 5.75
CA ALA A 54 10.93 -3.05 4.84
C ALA A 54 10.52 -4.54 4.87
N ALA A 55 11.48 -5.47 4.99
CA ALA A 55 11.19 -6.89 5.13
C ALA A 55 10.48 -7.20 6.47
N VAL A 56 10.89 -6.58 7.57
CA VAL A 56 10.21 -6.69 8.87
C VAL A 56 8.80 -6.11 8.80
N ALA A 57 8.59 -4.99 8.11
CA ALA A 57 7.26 -4.41 7.90
C ALA A 57 6.31 -5.39 7.18
N MET A 58 6.82 -6.27 6.31
CA MET A 58 6.00 -7.30 5.66
C MET A 58 5.39 -8.30 6.66
N LEU A 59 5.94 -8.44 7.86
CA LEU A 59 5.35 -9.30 8.90
C LEU A 59 3.98 -8.76 9.36
N ALA A 60 3.75 -7.45 9.30
CA ALA A 60 2.46 -6.85 9.65
C ALA A 60 1.35 -7.23 8.67
N VAL A 61 1.71 -7.56 7.43
CA VAL A 61 0.76 -8.02 6.40
C VAL A 61 0.73 -9.54 6.27
N LEU A 62 1.51 -10.28 7.07
CA LEU A 62 1.49 -11.74 7.08
C LEU A 62 0.10 -12.35 7.36
N PRO A 63 -0.75 -11.77 8.23
CA PRO A 63 -2.13 -12.25 8.38
C PRO A 63 -2.96 -12.16 7.09
N MET A 64 -2.66 -11.18 6.21
CA MET A 64 -3.27 -11.10 4.87
C MET A 64 -2.77 -12.22 3.95
N GLY A 65 -1.71 -12.91 4.31
CA GLY A 65 -1.27 -14.14 3.65
C GLY A 65 -2.32 -15.24 3.67
N ALA A 66 -3.14 -15.32 4.72
CA ALA A 66 -4.30 -16.23 4.74
C ALA A 66 -5.35 -15.85 3.69
N ALA A 67 -5.37 -14.58 3.24
CA ALA A 67 -6.26 -14.14 2.19
C ALA A 67 -5.89 -14.71 0.81
N ILE A 68 -4.66 -15.22 0.61
CA ILE A 68 -4.22 -15.72 -0.69
C ILE A 68 -5.04 -16.92 -1.17
N ASP A 69 -5.53 -17.72 -0.23
CA ASP A 69 -6.30 -18.94 -0.48
C ASP A 69 -7.81 -18.70 -0.34
N VAL A 70 -8.28 -17.45 -0.15
CA VAL A 70 -9.72 -17.15 0.03
C VAL A 70 -10.61 -17.68 -1.08
N PRO A 71 -10.29 -17.55 -2.38
CA PRO A 71 -11.12 -18.13 -3.43
C PRO A 71 -11.21 -19.66 -3.31
N GLU A 72 -10.08 -20.34 -3.06
CA GLU A 72 -10.05 -21.79 -2.88
C GLU A 72 -10.86 -22.18 -1.63
N ALA A 73 -10.62 -21.53 -0.48
CA ALA A 73 -11.37 -21.74 0.75
C ALA A 73 -12.88 -21.53 0.57
N MET A 74 -13.27 -20.49 -0.17
CA MET A 74 -14.66 -20.16 -0.42
C MET A 74 -15.36 -21.20 -1.30
N PHE A 75 -14.76 -21.56 -2.43
CA PHE A 75 -15.39 -22.47 -3.41
C PHE A 75 -15.27 -23.94 -3.03
N GLU A 76 -14.18 -24.35 -2.37
CA GLU A 76 -13.87 -25.75 -2.07
C GLU A 76 -14.32 -26.17 -0.67
N HIS A 77 -14.45 -25.22 0.27
CA HIS A 77 -14.80 -25.54 1.67
C HIS A 77 -16.05 -24.82 2.16
N TRP A 78 -16.10 -23.48 2.13
CA TRP A 78 -17.19 -22.72 2.77
C TRP A 78 -18.53 -22.88 2.05
N LEU A 79 -18.54 -22.82 0.72
CA LEU A 79 -19.76 -22.97 -0.07
C LEU A 79 -20.31 -24.40 0.00
N PRO A 80 -19.49 -25.47 -0.15
CA PRO A 80 -19.92 -26.84 0.09
C PRO A 80 -20.46 -27.08 1.52
N GLU A 81 -19.78 -26.56 2.54
CA GLU A 81 -20.20 -26.67 3.95
C GLU A 81 -21.57 -26.01 4.17
N ARG A 82 -21.76 -24.80 3.63
CA ARG A 82 -23.04 -24.09 3.72
C ARG A 82 -24.16 -24.85 3.02
N ARG A 83 -23.90 -25.50 1.89
CA ARG A 83 -24.86 -26.35 1.18
C ARG A 83 -25.20 -27.59 2.01
N PHE A 84 -24.18 -28.27 2.54
CA PHE A 84 -24.35 -29.45 3.39
C PHE A 84 -25.24 -29.15 4.60
N ARG A 85 -24.96 -28.06 5.34
CA ARG A 85 -25.78 -27.61 6.48
C ARG A 85 -27.21 -27.26 6.11
N ALA A 86 -27.46 -26.89 4.85
CA ALA A 86 -28.79 -26.62 4.33
C ALA A 86 -29.50 -27.87 3.79
N GLY A 87 -28.95 -29.08 3.99
CA GLY A 87 -29.51 -30.33 3.45
C GLY A 87 -29.34 -30.50 1.93
N ARG A 88 -28.45 -29.71 1.32
CA ARG A 88 -28.18 -29.70 -0.12
C ARG A 88 -26.87 -30.40 -0.44
N CYS A 89 -26.79 -30.99 -1.63
CA CYS A 89 -25.58 -31.62 -2.13
C CYS A 89 -24.41 -30.61 -2.12
N PRO A 90 -23.26 -30.92 -1.47
CA PRO A 90 -22.12 -30.00 -1.39
C PRO A 90 -21.54 -29.63 -2.77
N CYS A 91 -21.56 -30.57 -3.72
CA CYS A 91 -20.99 -30.41 -5.06
C CYS A 91 -21.85 -29.53 -5.97
N CYS A 92 -23.09 -29.95 -6.26
CA CYS A 92 -23.96 -29.26 -7.23
C CYS A 92 -25.02 -28.36 -6.59
N GLY A 93 -25.28 -28.47 -5.29
CA GLY A 93 -26.31 -27.68 -4.60
C GLY A 93 -27.74 -28.21 -4.73
N TYR A 94 -27.96 -29.39 -5.32
CA TYR A 94 -29.28 -30.01 -5.43
C TYR A 94 -29.86 -30.39 -4.05
N ASP A 95 -31.18 -30.26 -3.88
CA ASP A 95 -31.90 -30.64 -2.65
C ASP A 95 -31.98 -32.17 -2.53
N ALA A 96 -30.95 -32.79 -1.92
CA ALA A 96 -30.92 -34.22 -1.64
C ALA A 96 -30.32 -34.49 -0.27
N ALA A 97 -31.16 -34.90 0.69
CA ALA A 97 -30.76 -35.48 1.97
C ALA A 97 -30.66 -37.02 1.88
N ARG A 98 -30.01 -37.53 0.82
CA ARG A 98 -29.90 -38.97 0.52
C ARG A 98 -28.44 -39.37 0.37
N ALA A 99 -28.11 -40.65 0.59
CA ALA A 99 -26.74 -41.17 0.54
C ALA A 99 -25.95 -40.82 -0.74
N ARG A 100 -26.61 -40.68 -1.90
CA ARG A 100 -26.01 -40.16 -3.14
C ARG A 100 -26.91 -39.12 -3.80
N CYS A 101 -26.29 -38.08 -4.36
CA CYS A 101 -26.97 -37.06 -5.13
C CYS A 101 -27.45 -37.63 -6.48
N PRO A 102 -28.73 -37.42 -6.87
CA PRO A 102 -29.25 -37.93 -8.14
C PRO A 102 -28.68 -37.21 -9.37
N GLU A 103 -28.22 -35.95 -9.22
CA GLU A 103 -27.71 -35.16 -10.36
C GLU A 103 -26.24 -35.42 -10.66
N CYS A 104 -25.38 -35.34 -9.63
CA CYS A 104 -23.93 -35.46 -9.83
C CYS A 104 -23.36 -36.80 -9.37
N GLY A 105 -24.17 -37.66 -8.76
CA GLY A 105 -23.74 -38.96 -8.22
C GLY A 105 -22.83 -38.89 -6.99
N ALA A 106 -22.49 -37.69 -6.51
CA ALA A 106 -21.60 -37.50 -5.36
C ALA A 106 -22.24 -38.05 -4.07
N PRO A 107 -21.44 -38.64 -3.16
CA PRO A 107 -21.92 -39.05 -1.85
C PRO A 107 -22.34 -37.81 -1.04
N PHE A 108 -23.36 -37.98 -0.20
CA PHE A 108 -23.80 -36.94 0.72
C PHE A 108 -23.03 -37.07 2.05
N GLU A 109 -21.79 -36.60 2.01
CA GLU A 109 -20.86 -36.62 3.15
C GLU A 109 -20.46 -35.19 3.54
N PRO A 110 -20.14 -34.95 4.82
CA PRO A 110 -19.64 -33.65 5.26
C PRO A 110 -18.32 -33.33 4.56
N PRO A 111 -18.15 -32.11 4.01
CA PRO A 111 -16.91 -31.73 3.36
C PRO A 111 -15.76 -31.61 4.37
N ALA A 112 -14.53 -31.79 3.89
CA ALA A 112 -13.35 -31.63 4.73
C ALA A 112 -13.25 -30.19 5.26
N ALA A 113 -13.02 -30.05 6.56
CA ALA A 113 -12.80 -28.75 7.19
C ALA A 113 -11.54 -28.09 6.62
N TYR A 114 -11.61 -26.78 6.35
CA TYR A 114 -10.44 -26.00 5.94
C TYR A 114 -9.44 -25.92 7.09
N ALA A 115 -8.23 -26.41 6.88
CA ALA A 115 -7.12 -26.29 7.81
C ALA A 115 -6.00 -25.48 7.16
N SER A 116 -5.52 -24.45 7.87
CA SER A 116 -4.35 -23.69 7.45
C SER A 116 -3.09 -24.51 7.69
N ASP A 117 -2.64 -25.20 6.65
CA ASP A 117 -1.47 -26.07 6.72
C ASP A 117 -0.16 -25.32 6.47
N TRP A 118 0.97 -25.97 6.77
CA TRP A 118 2.32 -25.53 6.35
C TRP A 118 2.40 -25.20 4.85
N ARG A 119 1.57 -25.85 4.02
CA ARG A 119 1.46 -25.58 2.59
C ARG A 119 0.96 -24.16 2.29
N THR A 120 -0.02 -23.65 3.05
CA THR A 120 -0.50 -22.27 2.94
C THR A 120 0.61 -21.30 3.28
N LEU A 121 1.33 -21.51 4.38
CA LEU A 121 2.45 -20.65 4.75
C LEU A 121 3.53 -20.63 3.66
N ARG A 122 3.87 -21.80 3.10
CA ARG A 122 4.82 -21.90 1.99
C ARG A 122 4.33 -21.10 0.77
N ARG A 123 3.07 -21.24 0.36
CA ARG A 123 2.49 -20.47 -0.76
C ARG A 123 2.51 -18.96 -0.50
N THR A 124 2.15 -18.55 0.71
CA THR A 124 2.24 -17.14 1.13
C THR A 124 3.67 -16.62 0.99
N ALA A 125 4.67 -17.38 1.45
CA ALA A 125 6.07 -17.00 1.32
C ALA A 125 6.51 -16.87 -0.16
N TRP A 126 6.09 -17.82 -1.02
CA TRP A 126 6.35 -17.76 -2.47
C TRP A 126 5.74 -16.54 -3.16
N ALA A 127 4.66 -15.98 -2.63
CA ALA A 127 4.07 -14.73 -3.14
C ALA A 127 4.71 -13.48 -2.50
N ALA A 128 4.95 -13.52 -1.19
CA ALA A 128 5.43 -12.38 -0.42
C ALA A 128 6.87 -11.98 -0.77
N VAL A 129 7.77 -12.94 -0.96
CA VAL A 129 9.18 -12.68 -1.28
C VAL A 129 9.33 -11.93 -2.62
N PRO A 130 8.80 -12.41 -3.76
CA PRO A 130 8.93 -11.67 -5.01
C PRO A 130 8.18 -10.33 -4.97
N ALA A 131 7.02 -10.26 -4.31
CA ALA A 131 6.32 -8.99 -4.13
C ALA A 131 7.16 -7.98 -3.33
N TRP A 132 7.85 -8.42 -2.28
CA TRP A 132 8.79 -7.59 -1.52
C TRP A 132 9.96 -7.12 -2.37
N VAL A 133 10.58 -7.99 -3.17
CA VAL A 133 11.69 -7.62 -4.07
C VAL A 133 11.24 -6.54 -5.06
N VAL A 134 10.12 -6.76 -5.74
CA VAL A 134 9.55 -5.82 -6.72
C VAL A 134 9.17 -4.50 -6.05
N GLY A 135 8.49 -4.56 -4.92
CA GLY A 135 8.08 -3.38 -4.16
C GLY A 135 9.27 -2.59 -3.63
N PHE A 136 10.31 -3.26 -3.13
CA PHE A 136 11.55 -2.62 -2.69
C PHE A 136 12.24 -1.89 -3.84
N ALA A 137 12.40 -2.55 -5.00
CA ALA A 137 12.98 -1.93 -6.19
C ALA A 137 12.17 -0.70 -6.65
N ALA A 138 10.83 -0.79 -6.64
CA ALA A 138 9.95 0.33 -6.96
C ALA A 138 10.10 1.47 -5.94
N GLY A 139 10.18 1.15 -4.64
CA GLY A 139 10.43 2.12 -3.57
C GLY A 139 11.77 2.83 -3.71
N VAL A 140 12.84 2.10 -4.03
CA VAL A 140 14.17 2.66 -4.34
C VAL A 140 14.06 3.64 -5.52
N ALA A 141 13.41 3.23 -6.61
CA ALA A 141 13.23 4.09 -7.78
C ALA A 141 12.48 5.39 -7.44
N LEU A 142 11.40 5.30 -6.66
CA LEU A 142 10.63 6.47 -6.20
C LEU A 142 11.48 7.42 -5.34
N VAL A 143 12.27 6.88 -4.39
CA VAL A 143 13.20 7.67 -3.57
C VAL A 143 14.23 8.37 -4.46
N THR A 144 14.86 7.64 -5.39
CA THR A 144 15.88 8.21 -6.29
C THR A 144 15.30 9.29 -7.20
N LEU A 145 14.07 9.11 -7.69
CA LEU A 145 13.39 10.13 -8.48
C LEU A 145 13.09 11.39 -7.65
N ASP A 146 12.72 11.24 -6.38
CA ASP A 146 12.47 12.37 -5.48
C ASP A 146 13.76 13.12 -5.14
N GLU A 147 14.85 12.40 -4.86
CA GLU A 147 16.19 12.98 -4.64
C GLU A 147 16.66 13.77 -5.88
N ARG A 148 16.57 13.19 -7.08
CA ARG A 148 16.91 13.88 -8.35
C ARG A 148 16.03 15.09 -8.64
N ARG A 149 14.77 15.06 -8.19
CA ARG A 149 13.88 16.22 -8.31
C ARG A 149 14.35 17.35 -7.41
N PHE A 150 14.73 17.04 -6.17
CA PHE A 150 15.29 18.02 -5.24
C PHE A 150 16.59 18.64 -5.75
N GLU A 151 17.50 17.84 -6.32
CA GLU A 151 18.73 18.33 -6.94
C GLU A 151 18.46 19.33 -8.08
N ARG A 152 17.50 19.00 -8.96
CA ARG A 152 17.10 19.88 -10.08
C ARG A 152 16.45 21.17 -9.59
N GLU A 153 15.57 21.08 -8.60
CA GLU A 153 14.94 22.25 -7.97
C GLU A 153 16.01 23.18 -7.38
N LEU A 154 16.96 22.63 -6.62
CA LEU A 154 18.06 23.39 -6.05
C LEU A 154 18.96 24.04 -7.12
N ALA A 155 19.31 23.30 -8.17
CA ALA A 155 20.12 23.85 -9.27
C ALA A 155 19.43 25.04 -9.94
N ALA A 156 18.12 24.95 -10.18
CA ALA A 156 17.34 26.06 -10.71
C ALA A 156 17.31 27.26 -9.76
N MET A 157 17.08 27.05 -8.45
CA MET A 157 17.10 28.14 -7.48
C MET A 157 18.46 28.82 -7.36
N ARG A 158 19.56 28.05 -7.40
CA ARG A 158 20.92 28.61 -7.36
C ARG A 158 21.25 29.42 -8.62
N SER A 159 20.69 29.06 -9.78
CA SER A 159 20.86 29.88 -11.00
C SER A 159 20.14 31.23 -10.91
N LEU A 160 19.02 31.31 -10.18
CA LEU A 160 18.25 32.53 -9.99
C LEU A 160 18.75 33.37 -8.80
N SER A 161 19.30 32.71 -7.78
CA SER A 161 19.77 33.32 -6.54
C SER A 161 21.10 32.70 -6.14
N PRO A 162 22.23 33.22 -6.65
CA PRO A 162 23.57 32.69 -6.35
C PRO A 162 23.91 32.75 -4.86
N GLU A 163 23.28 33.66 -4.10
CA GLU A 163 23.47 33.84 -2.66
C GLU A 163 22.73 32.81 -1.79
N LEU A 164 21.97 31.88 -2.38
CA LEU A 164 21.23 30.87 -1.63
C LEU A 164 22.19 29.99 -0.82
N ARG A 165 22.12 30.11 0.52
CA ARG A 165 22.99 29.36 1.46
C ARG A 165 22.36 28.07 1.98
N GLU A 166 21.04 28.05 2.09
CA GLU A 166 20.29 26.92 2.63
C GLU A 166 18.99 26.72 1.86
N HIS A 167 18.56 25.47 1.73
CA HIS A 167 17.25 25.14 1.17
C HIS A 167 16.74 23.83 1.76
N SER A 168 15.46 23.77 2.12
CA SER A 168 14.84 22.54 2.62
C SER A 168 13.44 22.33 2.05
N ARG A 169 13.08 21.07 1.84
CA ARG A 169 11.79 20.66 1.29
C ARG A 169 11.30 19.38 1.99
N PRO A 170 10.00 19.23 2.30
CA PRO A 170 9.47 17.92 2.67
C PRO A 170 9.68 16.90 1.54
N ARG A 171 9.88 15.63 1.92
CA ARG A 171 9.90 14.51 0.98
C ARG A 171 8.50 14.29 0.38
N ALA A 172 8.44 13.63 -0.77
CA ALA A 172 7.16 13.22 -1.33
C ALA A 172 6.43 12.21 -0.42
N ALA A 173 5.10 12.15 -0.52
CA ALA A 173 4.31 11.13 0.15
C ALA A 173 4.78 9.72 -0.26
N PRO A 174 4.76 8.72 0.64
CA PRO A 174 4.26 8.76 2.03
C PRO A 174 5.27 9.29 3.07
N ALA A 175 6.47 9.72 2.69
CA ALA A 175 7.52 10.15 3.62
C ALA A 175 7.49 11.67 3.96
N GLY A 176 6.36 12.34 3.80
CA GLY A 176 6.23 13.80 4.00
C GLY A 176 6.57 14.32 5.40
N PHE A 177 6.68 13.42 6.39
CA PHE A 177 7.16 13.72 7.74
C PHE A 177 8.67 13.99 7.80
N ALA A 178 9.45 13.58 6.80
CA ALA A 178 10.89 13.81 6.71
C ALA A 178 11.21 14.89 5.68
N ARG A 179 12.39 15.51 5.80
CA ARG A 179 12.82 16.61 4.93
C ARG A 179 14.12 16.29 4.19
N PHE A 180 14.24 16.84 3.00
CA PHE A 180 15.54 17.10 2.38
C PHE A 180 16.03 18.46 2.83
N ALA A 181 17.34 18.57 3.04
CA ALA A 181 18.00 19.82 3.33
C ALA A 181 19.32 19.90 2.56
N TRP A 182 19.63 21.08 2.06
CA TRP A 182 20.90 21.42 1.47
C TRP A 182 21.46 22.68 2.15
N ASP A 183 22.75 22.65 2.46
CA ASP A 183 23.50 23.74 3.08
C ASP A 183 24.88 23.84 2.42
N VAL A 184 25.40 25.05 2.21
CA VAL A 184 26.70 25.28 1.54
C VAL A 184 27.86 24.56 2.25
N GLY A 185 27.85 24.43 3.57
CA GLY A 185 28.90 23.78 4.36
C GLY A 185 28.73 22.27 4.51
N ARG A 186 27.51 21.73 4.40
CA ARG A 186 27.22 20.29 4.61
C ARG A 186 26.81 19.54 3.34
N GLY A 187 26.46 20.23 2.27
CA GLY A 187 25.92 19.63 1.05
C GLY A 187 24.51 19.08 1.25
N PHE A 188 24.16 18.04 0.48
CA PHE A 188 22.85 17.40 0.55
C PHE A 188 22.73 16.50 1.78
N SER A 189 21.60 16.61 2.46
CA SER A 189 21.27 15.81 3.62
C SER A 189 19.77 15.46 3.64
N GLY A 190 19.47 14.35 4.29
CA GLY A 190 18.10 13.95 4.59
C GLY A 190 18.03 13.52 6.05
N PRO A 191 18.16 14.44 7.01
CA PRO A 191 18.23 14.06 8.42
C PRO A 191 17.00 13.24 8.81
N PRO A 192 17.15 12.25 9.72
CA PRO A 192 15.99 11.57 10.27
C PRO A 192 15.07 12.61 10.96
N PRO A 193 13.77 12.32 11.09
CA PRO A 193 12.81 13.29 11.64
C PRO A 193 13.14 13.72 13.08
N PHE A 194 13.90 12.90 13.82
CA PHE A 194 14.30 13.19 15.20
C PHE A 194 15.46 14.18 15.33
N ASP A 195 16.27 14.35 14.27
CA ASP A 195 17.41 15.28 14.22
C ASP A 195 17.10 16.57 13.47
N SER A 196 15.91 16.66 12.86
CA SER A 196 15.48 17.88 12.19
C SER A 196 15.27 18.97 13.25
N PRO A 197 15.80 20.20 13.05
CA PRO A 197 15.47 21.31 13.94
C PRO A 197 13.94 21.39 13.98
N LYS A 198 13.36 21.31 15.19
CA LYS A 198 11.92 21.44 15.38
C LYS A 198 11.51 22.68 14.59
N SER A 199 10.64 22.50 13.58
CA SER A 199 10.11 23.65 12.85
C SER A 199 9.70 24.68 13.89
N PRO A 200 10.13 25.95 13.77
CA PRO A 200 9.57 26.99 14.62
C PRO A 200 8.05 26.83 14.52
N VAL A 201 7.40 26.70 15.69
CA VAL A 201 5.96 26.54 15.81
C VAL A 201 5.34 27.52 14.83
N GLN A 202 4.71 27.00 13.76
CA GLN A 202 3.98 27.86 12.85
C GLN A 202 3.02 28.63 13.75
N PRO A 203 3.10 29.98 13.81
CA PRO A 203 2.17 30.73 14.62
C PRO A 203 0.77 30.26 14.22
N PRO A 204 -0.14 30.06 15.19
CA PRO A 204 -1.47 29.56 14.89
C PRO A 204 -2.01 30.36 13.71
N VAL A 205 -2.46 29.65 12.67
CA VAL A 205 -3.10 30.27 11.52
C VAL A 205 -4.17 31.18 12.10
N GLN A 206 -3.95 32.49 12.06
CA GLN A 206 -4.94 33.43 12.55
C GLN A 206 -6.19 33.12 11.73
N PRO A 207 -7.32 32.77 12.37
CA PRO A 207 -8.56 32.60 11.63
C PRO A 207 -8.76 33.87 10.81
N PRO A 208 -9.20 33.76 9.55
CA PRO A 208 -9.47 34.93 8.73
C PRO A 208 -10.31 35.89 9.56
N ASP A 209 -9.81 37.12 9.73
CA ASP A 209 -10.49 38.16 10.48
C ASP A 209 -11.77 38.49 9.72
N PHE A 210 -12.85 37.81 10.08
CA PHE A 210 -14.20 38.15 9.62
C PHE A 210 -14.62 39.41 10.37
N GLY A 211 -13.94 40.51 10.08
CA GLY A 211 -14.36 41.82 10.52
C GLY A 211 -15.83 42.04 10.13
N PRO A 212 -16.64 42.69 10.98
CA PRO A 212 -18.03 43.00 10.69
C PRO A 212 -18.07 44.12 9.63
N GLY A 213 -17.79 43.76 8.38
CA GLY A 213 -17.46 44.70 7.31
C GLY A 213 -18.12 44.35 5.99
N GLY A 214 -19.42 44.57 5.91
CA GLY A 214 -20.07 44.98 4.66
C GLY A 214 -20.43 43.87 3.68
N ALA A 215 -21.60 43.28 3.88
CA ALA A 215 -22.39 42.70 2.81
C ALA A 215 -22.79 43.79 1.80
N LYS A 216 -21.89 44.17 0.88
CA LYS A 216 -22.27 44.93 -0.31
C LYS A 216 -22.93 43.96 -1.28
N ARG A 217 -24.25 43.82 -1.10
CA ARG A 217 -25.17 43.18 -2.03
C ARG A 217 -25.07 43.90 -3.38
N SER A 218 -24.26 43.36 -4.29
CA SER A 218 -24.24 43.73 -5.69
C SER A 218 -25.57 43.28 -6.31
N THR A 219 -26.52 44.21 -6.39
CA THR A 219 -27.73 44.06 -7.20
C THR A 219 -27.36 44.21 -8.66
N ASN A 220 -27.26 43.08 -9.36
CA ASN A 220 -27.12 43.04 -10.81
C ASN A 220 -28.51 43.25 -11.44
N SER A 221 -28.89 44.51 -11.61
CA SER A 221 -30.01 44.91 -12.45
C SER A 221 -29.45 45.31 -13.82
N GLY A 222 -29.57 44.38 -14.77
CA GLY A 222 -29.17 44.55 -16.17
C GLY A 222 -30.14 43.86 -17.10
N LEU A 223 -31.42 44.22 -16.98
CA LEU A 223 -32.46 43.95 -17.98
C LEU A 223 -32.24 44.94 -19.13
N SER A 224 -31.91 44.47 -20.34
CA SER A 224 -32.12 45.28 -21.55
C SER A 224 -32.39 44.41 -22.76
N THR A 225 -33.64 44.50 -23.19
CA THR A 225 -34.22 44.08 -24.46
C THR A 225 -33.55 44.74 -25.66
N LYS A 226 -33.25 43.96 -26.68
CA LYS A 226 -33.71 44.15 -28.07
C LYS A 226 -33.38 42.92 -28.90
#